data_AF-A0A529Y6W8-F1
#
_entry.id   AF-A0A529Y6W8-F1
#
_cell.length_a   1.000
_cell.length_b   1.000
_cell.length_c   1.000
_cell.angle_alpha   90.00
_cell.angle_beta   90.00
_cell.angle_gamma   90.00
#
_symmetry.space_group_name_H-M   'P 1'
#
loop_
_entity.id
_entity.type
_entity.pdbx_description
1 polymer ?
#
loop_
_entity_poly.entity_id
_entity_poly.type
_entity_poly.pdbx_seq_one_letter_code
_entity_poly.pdbx_strand_id
1 'polypeptide(L)' 'MEERLKFVARLLDGEKMAVLCREFDISRKTGYKILTRYND' A
#
# COMPACT_ATOMS: atom_id res chain seq x y z
N MET A 1 6.40 -10.76 -2.74
CA MET A 1 7.01 -9.64 -3.49
C MET A 1 5.97 -8.95 -4.37
N GLU A 2 5.18 -9.69 -5.16
CA GLU A 2 4.16 -9.11 -6.05
C GLU A 2 3.04 -8.31 -5.35
N GLU A 3 2.48 -8.80 -4.24
CA GLU A 3 1.34 -8.12 -3.60
C GLU A 3 1.69 -6.73 -3.06
N ARG A 4 2.92 -6.56 -2.56
CA ARG A 4 3.39 -5.25 -2.08
C ARG A 4 3.57 -4.27 -3.24
N LEU A 5 4.06 -4.74 -4.38
CA LEU A 5 4.22 -3.92 -5.58
C LEU A 5 2.86 -3.52 -6.16
N LYS A 6 1.89 -4.45 -6.18
CA LYS A 6 0.49 -4.15 -6.56
C LYS A 6 -0.15 -3.12 -5.62
N PHE A 7 0.10 -3.23 -4.31
CA PHE A 7 -0.38 -2.25 -3.34
C PHE A 7 0.18 -0.84 -3.62
N VAL A 8 1.49 -0.73 -3.86
CA VAL A 8 2.13 0.56 -4.15
C VAL A 8 1.67 1.12 -5.49
N ALA A 9 1.56 0.29 -6.54
CA ALA A 9 1.09 0.74 -7.85
C ALA A 9 -0.30 1.38 -7.76
N ARG A 10 -1.27 0.70 -7.12
CA ARG A 10 -2.63 1.24 -6.94
C ARG A 10 -2.65 2.50 -6.07
N LEU A 11 -1.77 2.59 -5.08
CA LEU A 11 -1.62 3.78 -4.25
C LEU A 11 -1.06 4.96 -5.06
N LEU A 12 -0.13 4.71 -5.99
CA LEU A 12 0.41 5.71 -6.92
C LEU A 12 -0.60 6.11 -8.00
N ASP A 13 -1.52 5.21 -8.38
CA ASP A 13 -2.66 5.50 -9.27
C ASP A 13 -3.73 6.40 -8.60
N GLY A 14 -3.54 6.77 -7.33
CA GLY A 14 -4.38 7.72 -6.62
C GLY A 14 -5.47 7.10 -5.75
N GLU A 15 -5.46 5.77 -5.57
CA GLU A 15 -6.38 5.13 -4.65
C GLU A 15 -6.12 5.51 -3.19
N LYS A 16 -7.19 5.57 -2.39
CA LYS A 16 -7.09 5.96 -0.97
C LYS A 16 -6.46 4.83 -0.15
N MET A 17 -5.42 5.18 0.61
CA MET A 17 -4.73 4.28 1.56
C MET A 17 -5.68 3.43 2.41
N ALA A 18 -6.76 4.03 2.94
CA ALA A 18 -7.70 3.31 3.80
C ALA A 18 -8.48 2.20 3.10
N VAL A 19 -8.80 2.39 1.81
CA VAL A 19 -9.53 1.39 1.00
C VAL A 19 -8.58 0.25 0.66
N LEU A 20 -7.39 0.57 0.13
CA LEU A 20 -6.37 -0.41 -0.18
C LEU A 20 -5.96 -1.25 1.04
N CYS A 21 -5.78 -0.62 2.21
CA CYS A 21 -5.44 -1.36 3.41
C CYS A 21 -6.51 -2.40 3.80
N ARG A 22 -7.80 -2.13 3.55
CA ARG A 22 -8.89 -3.09 3.81
C ARG A 22 -8.89 -4.22 2.80
N GLU A 23 -8.67 -3.91 1.52
CA GLU A 23 -8.64 -4.92 0.46
C GLU A 23 -7.45 -5.87 0.58
N PHE A 24 -6.30 -5.37 1.03
CA PHE A 24 -5.10 -6.16 1.24
C PHE A 24 -5.02 -6.78 2.65
N ASP A 25 -6.08 -6.66 3.46
CA ASP A 25 -6.16 -7.14 4.85
C ASP A 25 -4.94 -6.72 5.72
N ILE A 26 -4.54 -5.45 5.58
CA ILE A 26 -3.44 -4.87 6.36
C ILE A 26 -3.88 -3.65 7.16
N SER A 27 -3.16 -3.40 8.25
CA SER A 27 -3.32 -2.14 8.97
C SER A 27 -2.82 -0.96 8.13
N ARG A 28 -3.42 0.22 8.33
CA ARG A 28 -2.92 1.48 7.75
C ARG A 28 -1.45 1.75 8.10
N LYS A 29 -1.02 1.38 9.31
CA LYS A 29 0.38 1.49 9.76
C LYS A 29 1.31 0.64 8.87
N THR A 30 0.86 -0.56 8.50
CA THR A 30 1.59 -1.42 7.56
C THR A 30 1.62 -0.79 6.17
N GLY A 31 0.49 -0.25 5.68
CA GLY A 31 0.43 0.46 4.40
C GLY A 31 1.43 1.60 4.29
N TYR A 32 1.52 2.47 5.31
CA TYR A 32 2.53 3.53 5.34
C TYR A 32 3.97 3.00 5.38
N LYS A 33 4.26 1.93 6.14
CA LYS A 33 5.60 1.30 6.13
C LYS A 33 5.97 0.75 4.75
N ILE A 34 5.00 0.19 4.01
CA ILE A 34 5.23 -0.31 2.65
C ILE A 34 5.58 0.87 1.73
N LEU A 35 4.83 1.97 1.80
CA LEU A 35 5.12 3.18 1.03
C LEU A 35 6.49 3.76 1.37
N THR A 36 6.83 3.89 2.65
CA THR A 36 8.15 4.40 3.07
C THR A 36 9.28 3.54 2.52
N ARG A 37 9.17 2.21 2.58
CA ARG A 37 10.18 1.27 2.04
C ARG A 37 10.28 1.27 0.52
N TYR A 38 9.29 1.79 -0.19
CA TYR A 38 9.36 1.93 -1.64
C TYR A 38 10.10 3.20 -2.06
N ASN A 39 10.03 4.25 -1.23
CA ASN A 39 10.70 5.53 -1.45
C ASN A 39 12.12 5.59 -0.86
N ASP A 40 12.56 4.51 -0.21
CA ASP A 40 13.88 4.34 0.42
C ASP A 40 14.73 3.43 -0.48
#